data_AF-A0A1I4AGH6-F1
#
_entry.id   AF-A0A1I4AGH6-F1
#
_cell.length_a   1.000
_cell.length_b   1.000
_cell.length_c   1.000
_cell.angle_alpha   90.00
_cell.angle_beta   90.00
_cell.angle_gamma   90.00
#
_symmetry.space_group_name_H-M   'P 1'
#
loop_
_entity.id
_entity.type
_entity.pdbx_description
1 polymer ?
#
loop_
_entity_poly.entity_id
_entity_poly.type
_entity_poly.pdbx_seq_one_letter_code
_entity_poly.pdbx_strand_id
1 'polypeptide(L)'
;MLLALDSRWRRFNDPDYVCSQSGKSFSGVFDIGYDAPDSWPHAIPRDAGTAEVAVGDDKLSADLCRLEDTRFVHCILPLPIKGSDEVFNFGPWAAVESETFYAYIDHATGAVASFAGGAGFLMNDLPGFESDDVTACDLRGGPDGQRPQLFARQGPLARAQTDGISFDELLDIYAATGTDVRPHLNG
;
A
#
# COMPACT_ATOMS: atom_id res chain seq x y z
N MET A 1 1.25 -25.32 4.38
CA MET A 1 0.65 -24.30 5.26
C MET A 1 -0.84 -24.53 5.38
N LEU A 2 -1.50 -24.04 6.44
CA LEU A 2 -2.93 -24.33 6.71
C LEU A 2 -3.86 -23.78 5.61
N LEU A 3 -3.55 -22.60 5.04
CA LEU A 3 -4.36 -21.97 4.00
C LEU A 3 -4.30 -22.72 2.66
N ALA A 4 -3.23 -23.48 2.41
CA ALA A 4 -3.09 -24.34 1.23
C ALA A 4 -4.10 -25.51 1.20
N LEU A 5 -4.88 -25.72 2.27
CA LEU A 5 -5.99 -26.68 2.28
C LEU A 5 -7.32 -26.06 1.84
N ASP A 6 -7.44 -24.73 1.79
CA ASP A 6 -8.61 -24.03 1.27
C ASP A 6 -8.63 -24.11 -0.26
N SER A 7 -9.72 -24.64 -0.82
CA SER A 7 -9.88 -24.78 -2.28
C SER A 7 -9.94 -23.42 -2.98
N ARG A 8 -10.47 -22.39 -2.32
CA ARG A 8 -10.52 -21.02 -2.82
C ARG A 8 -9.11 -20.45 -2.95
N TRP A 9 -8.27 -20.68 -1.94
CA TRP A 9 -6.87 -20.24 -1.96
C TRP A 9 -6.06 -20.88 -3.09
N ARG A 10 -6.24 -22.19 -3.31
CA ARG A 10 -5.58 -22.89 -4.43
C ARG A 10 -5.99 -22.32 -5.78
N ARG A 11 -7.28 -22.04 -5.96
CA ARG A 11 -7.81 -21.49 -7.21
C ARG A 11 -7.37 -20.05 -7.44
N PHE A 12 -7.33 -19.24 -6.39
CA PHE A 12 -6.83 -17.88 -6.44
C PHE A 12 -5.37 -17.80 -6.91
N ASN A 13 -4.59 -18.83 -6.60
CA ASN A 13 -3.17 -18.96 -6.98
C ASN A 13 -2.96 -19.84 -8.22
N ASP A 14 -4.02 -20.25 -8.93
CA ASP A 14 -3.90 -21.08 -10.14
C ASP A 14 -3.75 -20.18 -11.38
N PRO A 15 -2.55 -20.09 -11.98
CA PRO A 15 -2.31 -19.19 -13.11
C PRO A 15 -3.06 -19.62 -14.38
N ASP A 16 -3.50 -20.88 -14.45
CA ASP A 16 -4.19 -21.44 -15.61
C ASP A 16 -5.73 -21.36 -15.46
N TYR A 17 -6.23 -21.00 -14.28
CA TYR A 17 -7.66 -20.92 -14.05
C TYR A 17 -8.25 -19.61 -14.59
N VAL A 18 -9.28 -19.75 -15.41
CA VAL A 18 -10.05 -18.63 -15.97
C VAL A 18 -11.49 -18.78 -15.49
N CYS A 19 -12.02 -17.74 -14.84
CA CYS A 19 -13.40 -17.77 -14.38
C CYS A 19 -14.35 -17.86 -15.59
N SER A 20 -15.20 -18.88 -15.61
CA SER A 20 -16.18 -19.09 -16.67
C SER A 20 -17.27 -18.01 -16.73
N GLN A 21 -17.50 -17.29 -15.63
CA GLN A 21 -18.52 -16.25 -15.52
C GLN A 21 -18.00 -14.86 -15.94
N SER A 22 -16.77 -14.51 -15.55
CA SER A 22 -16.20 -13.17 -15.78
C SER A 22 -15.11 -13.14 -16.85
N GLY A 23 -14.57 -14.29 -17.25
CA GLY A 23 -13.41 -14.38 -18.16
C GLY A 23 -12.09 -13.88 -17.56
N LYS A 24 -12.08 -13.45 -16.29
CA LYS A 24 -10.89 -12.96 -15.61
C LYS A 24 -10.04 -14.11 -15.08
N SER A 25 -8.72 -13.92 -15.13
CA SER A 25 -7.73 -14.72 -14.40
C SER A 25 -7.09 -13.91 -13.29
N PHE A 26 -6.79 -14.57 -12.17
CA PHE A 26 -6.01 -14.03 -11.07
C PHE A 26 -4.91 -15.04 -10.75
N SER A 27 -3.70 -14.56 -10.48
CA SER A 27 -2.54 -15.41 -10.23
C SER A 27 -1.89 -15.01 -8.91
N GLY A 28 -2.65 -15.19 -7.82
CA GLY A 28 -2.21 -14.93 -6.47
C GLY A 28 -2.43 -13.50 -5.97
N VAL A 29 -1.80 -13.18 -4.84
CA VAL A 29 -1.92 -11.90 -4.15
C VAL A 29 -1.37 -10.77 -5.00
N PHE A 30 -2.08 -9.65 -5.04
CA PHE A 30 -1.66 -8.44 -5.73
C PHE A 30 -1.81 -7.23 -4.81
N ASP A 31 -0.85 -6.31 -4.90
CA ASP A 31 -0.80 -5.13 -4.04
C ASP A 31 -1.77 -4.04 -4.50
N ILE A 32 -2.16 -3.16 -3.57
CA ILE A 32 -3.00 -1.99 -3.84
C ILE A 32 -2.20 -0.72 -3.58
N GLY A 33 -1.92 0.04 -4.63
CA GLY A 33 -1.21 1.33 -4.53
C GLY A 33 -2.15 2.53 -4.69
N TYR A 34 -1.71 3.67 -4.14
CA TYR A 34 -2.41 4.95 -4.26
C TYR A 34 -1.57 5.95 -5.05
N ASP A 35 -2.19 6.59 -6.05
CA ASP A 35 -1.49 7.54 -6.94
C ASP A 35 -1.05 8.83 -6.21
N ALA A 36 -1.76 9.20 -5.14
CA ALA A 36 -1.50 10.38 -4.32
C ALA A 36 -2.07 10.23 -2.89
N PRO A 37 -1.67 11.09 -1.94
CA PRO A 37 -2.39 11.25 -0.68
C PRO A 37 -3.84 11.71 -0.92
N ASP A 38 -4.79 11.32 -0.07
CA ASP A 38 -6.22 11.68 -0.24
C ASP A 38 -6.47 13.19 -0.21
N SER A 39 -5.59 13.94 0.44
CA SER A 39 -5.65 15.40 0.50
C SER A 39 -5.18 16.10 -0.78
N TRP A 40 -4.62 15.39 -1.76
CA TRP A 40 -4.11 15.99 -3.00
C TRP A 40 -5.25 16.51 -3.89
N PRO A 41 -5.36 17.83 -4.12
CA PRO A 41 -6.54 18.41 -4.77
C PRO A 41 -6.41 18.49 -6.30
N HIS A 42 -5.21 18.24 -6.84
CA HIS A 42 -4.91 18.48 -8.25
C HIS A 42 -5.14 17.23 -9.10
N ALA A 43 -5.54 17.43 -10.35
CA ALA A 43 -5.69 16.32 -11.28
C ALA A 43 -4.34 15.61 -11.52
N ILE A 44 -4.35 14.29 -11.53
CA ILE A 44 -3.20 13.45 -11.90
C ILE A 44 -3.40 13.03 -13.36
N PRO A 45 -2.61 13.53 -14.32
CA PRO A 45 -2.72 13.13 -15.71
C PRO A 45 -2.46 11.63 -15.84
N ARG A 46 -3.33 10.91 -16.57
CA ARG A 46 -3.17 9.47 -16.83
C ARG A 46 -2.24 9.17 -18.01
N ASP A 47 -1.63 10.20 -18.58
CA ASP A 47 -0.79 10.07 -19.77
C ASP A 47 0.58 9.51 -19.40
N ALA A 48 0.98 8.45 -20.11
CA ALA A 48 2.29 7.82 -19.96
C ALA A 48 3.39 8.79 -20.40
N GLY A 49 3.91 9.59 -19.47
CA GLY A 49 4.99 10.53 -19.74
C GLY A 49 5.20 11.60 -18.66
N THR A 50 4.20 11.84 -17.81
CA THR A 50 4.33 12.82 -16.72
C THR A 50 5.00 12.18 -15.52
N ALA A 51 6.30 12.44 -15.34
CA ALA A 51 7.08 11.94 -14.20
C ALA A 51 6.80 12.71 -12.88
N GLU A 52 6.35 13.97 -13.01
CA GLU A 52 6.01 14.85 -11.89
C GLU A 52 4.83 15.74 -12.30
N VAL A 53 3.84 15.89 -11.42
CA VAL A 53 2.79 16.91 -11.49
C VAL A 53 3.22 18.08 -10.63
N ALA A 54 3.28 19.28 -11.20
CA ALA A 54 3.60 20.51 -10.48
C ALA A 54 2.53 21.59 -10.72
N VAL A 55 1.94 22.10 -9.64
CA VAL A 55 0.92 23.17 -9.67
C VAL A 55 1.32 24.24 -8.65
N GLY A 56 1.89 25.34 -9.14
CA GLY A 56 2.50 26.34 -8.25
C GLY A 56 3.66 25.74 -7.46
N ASP A 57 3.58 25.77 -6.14
CA ASP A 57 4.57 25.17 -5.24
C ASP A 57 4.29 23.70 -4.90
N ASP A 58 3.09 23.20 -5.22
CA ASP A 58 2.71 21.83 -4.98
C ASP A 58 3.33 20.90 -6.03
N LYS A 59 3.82 19.76 -5.57
CA LYS A 59 4.50 18.77 -6.41
C LYS A 59 4.12 17.37 -6.01
N LEU A 60 3.87 16.52 -6.99
CA LEU A 60 3.62 15.10 -6.82
C LEU A 60 4.46 14.32 -7.83
N SER A 61 5.22 13.36 -7.34
CA SER A 61 5.99 12.40 -8.13
C SER A 61 5.59 10.97 -7.73
N ALA A 62 6.26 9.96 -8.29
CA ALA A 62 5.98 8.57 -7.95
C ALA A 62 6.22 8.23 -6.46
N ASP A 63 7.15 8.93 -5.79
CA ASP A 63 7.61 8.57 -4.43
C ASP A 63 7.50 9.71 -3.41
N LEU A 64 7.38 10.95 -3.88
CA LEU A 64 7.39 12.15 -3.05
C LEU A 64 6.25 13.09 -3.43
N CYS A 65 5.63 13.70 -2.42
CA CYS A 65 4.63 14.72 -2.59
C CYS A 65 4.86 15.89 -1.62
N ARG A 66 4.64 17.10 -2.11
CA ARG A 66 4.65 18.35 -1.38
C ARG A 66 3.33 19.06 -1.66
N LEU A 67 2.56 19.31 -0.61
CA LEU A 67 1.32 20.08 -0.66
C LEU A 67 1.44 21.17 0.40
N GLU A 68 1.55 22.42 -0.03
CA GLU A 68 1.86 23.55 0.85
C GLU A 68 3.08 23.25 1.76
N ASP A 69 2.91 23.34 3.08
CA ASP A 69 3.94 23.04 4.08
C ASP A 69 4.01 21.56 4.45
N THR A 70 3.08 20.73 3.98
CA THR A 70 3.06 19.30 4.28
C THR A 70 3.98 18.52 3.33
N ARG A 71 4.61 17.48 3.85
CA ARG A 71 5.53 16.61 3.13
C ARG A 71 5.04 15.16 3.22
N PHE A 72 5.02 14.47 2.09
CA PHE A 72 4.52 13.10 2.02
C PHE A 72 5.50 12.18 1.32
N VAL A 73 5.63 10.97 1.85
CA VAL A 73 6.44 9.91 1.27
C VAL A 73 5.55 8.72 0.93
N HIS A 74 5.69 8.19 -0.28
CA HIS A 74 5.03 6.96 -0.69
C HIS A 74 5.72 5.77 -0.02
N CYS A 75 4.95 4.96 0.70
CA CYS A 75 5.46 3.88 1.54
C CYS A 75 4.91 2.52 1.10
N ILE A 76 5.46 1.46 1.69
CA ILE A 76 4.93 0.09 1.63
C ILE A 76 4.35 -0.25 3.01
N LEU A 77 3.10 -0.67 3.08
CA LEU A 77 2.46 -1.14 4.30
C LEU A 77 2.16 -2.64 4.15
N PRO A 78 2.98 -3.52 4.75
CA PRO A 78 2.80 -4.97 4.63
C PRO A 78 1.73 -5.50 5.59
N LEU A 79 0.89 -6.40 5.09
CA LEU A 79 -0.10 -7.18 5.83
C LEU A 79 0.12 -8.67 5.56
N PRO A 80 0.74 -9.42 6.50
CA PRO A 80 0.92 -10.87 6.35
C PRO A 80 -0.41 -11.60 6.20
N ILE A 81 -0.45 -12.67 5.41
CA ILE A 81 -1.67 -13.48 5.25
C ILE A 81 -1.59 -14.68 6.18
N LYS A 82 -2.57 -14.83 7.08
CA LYS A 82 -2.62 -15.91 8.07
C LYS A 82 -2.63 -17.27 7.38
N GLY A 83 -1.63 -18.11 7.71
CA GLY A 83 -1.46 -19.43 7.10
C GLY A 83 -0.93 -19.41 5.66
N SER A 84 -0.59 -18.21 5.16
CA SER A 84 0.28 -17.79 4.04
C SER A 84 1.75 -17.57 4.44
N ASP A 85 2.72 -17.77 3.54
CA ASP A 85 4.03 -17.08 3.58
C ASP A 85 3.94 -15.79 2.75
N GLU A 86 2.80 -15.57 2.08
CA GLU A 86 2.51 -14.39 1.29
C GLU A 86 2.13 -13.19 2.16
N VAL A 87 2.47 -12.01 1.65
CA VAL A 87 2.22 -10.71 2.26
C VAL A 87 1.50 -9.86 1.23
N PHE A 88 0.34 -9.34 1.59
CA PHE A 88 -0.35 -8.31 0.81
C PHE A 88 0.18 -6.94 1.21
N ASN A 89 0.46 -6.06 0.26
CA ASN A 89 0.92 -4.70 0.56
C ASN A 89 -0.07 -3.65 0.09
N PHE A 90 -0.33 -2.68 0.96
CA PHE A 90 -0.78 -1.38 0.51
C PHE A 90 0.43 -0.51 0.13
N GLY A 91 0.29 0.35 -0.87
CA GLY A 91 1.20 1.43 -1.20
C GLY A 91 0.60 2.79 -0.85
N PRO A 92 0.49 3.16 0.44
CA PRO A 92 -0.10 4.43 0.85
C PRO A 92 0.93 5.55 0.93
N TRP A 93 0.43 6.75 1.11
CA TRP A 93 1.21 7.94 1.44
C TRP A 93 1.22 8.19 2.94
N ALA A 94 2.36 8.63 3.45
CA ALA A 94 2.51 9.06 4.83
C ALA A 94 2.92 10.54 4.88
N ALA A 95 2.20 11.36 5.67
CA ALA A 95 2.65 12.70 6.02
C ALA A 95 3.77 12.60 7.06
N VAL A 96 4.85 13.34 6.85
CA VAL A 96 6.05 13.31 7.69
C VAL A 96 6.59 14.71 7.94
N GLU A 97 7.40 14.83 8.99
CA GLU A 97 8.18 16.04 9.24
C GLU A 97 9.17 16.31 8.10
N SER A 98 9.50 17.58 7.90
CA SER A 98 10.43 18.01 6.85
C SER A 98 11.79 17.33 6.96
N GLU A 99 12.32 17.15 8.17
CA GLU A 99 13.60 16.46 8.40
C GLU A 99 13.56 15.02 7.87
N THR A 100 12.52 14.26 8.20
CA THR A 100 12.31 12.88 7.72
C THR A 100 12.19 12.84 6.20
N PHE A 101 11.48 13.79 5.59
CA PHE A 101 11.30 13.88 4.15
C PHE A 101 12.64 14.09 3.41
N TYR A 102 13.45 15.05 3.85
CA TYR A 102 14.75 15.31 3.23
C TYR A 102 15.76 14.18 3.50
N ALA A 103 15.73 13.57 4.68
CA ALA A 103 16.53 12.38 4.96
C ALA A 103 16.18 11.20 4.02
N TYR A 104 14.91 11.06 3.63
CA TYR A 104 14.51 10.06 2.65
C TYR A 104 15.02 10.41 1.24
N ILE A 105 14.99 11.69 0.83
CA ILE A 105 15.58 12.12 -0.45
C ILE A 105 17.08 11.80 -0.50
N ASP A 106 17.81 12.13 0.56
CA ASP A 106 19.24 11.84 0.64
C ASP A 106 19.51 10.34 0.52
N HIS A 107 18.65 9.50 1.11
CA HIS A 107 18.76 8.06 0.98
C HIS A 107 18.44 7.57 -0.44
N ALA A 108 17.32 8.01 -1.01
CA ALA A 108 16.84 7.60 -2.33
C ALA A 108 17.80 8.02 -3.46
N THR A 109 18.53 9.13 -3.27
CA THR A 109 19.55 9.61 -4.20
C THR A 109 20.95 9.03 -3.94
N GLY A 110 21.09 8.18 -2.91
CA GLY A 110 22.35 7.53 -2.55
C GLY A 110 23.36 8.45 -1.83
N ALA A 111 22.94 9.63 -1.39
CA ALA A 111 23.76 10.53 -0.57
C ALA A 111 23.99 9.95 0.85
N VAL A 112 23.04 9.16 1.37
CA VAL A 112 23.22 8.38 2.60
C VAL A 112 22.87 6.91 2.39
N ALA A 113 23.64 6.02 3.03
CA ALA A 113 23.52 4.58 2.85
C ALA A 113 22.23 3.98 3.43
N SER A 114 21.67 4.61 4.47
CA SER A 114 20.50 4.08 5.20
C SER A 114 19.53 5.19 5.59
N PHE A 115 18.25 4.92 5.44
CA PHE A 115 17.18 5.76 5.96
C PHE A 115 16.75 5.28 7.35
N ALA A 116 16.91 6.13 8.37
CA ALA A 116 16.54 5.80 9.75
C ALA A 116 15.02 5.69 9.97
N GLY A 117 14.22 6.30 9.09
CA GLY A 117 12.78 6.41 9.30
C GLY A 117 12.40 7.62 10.16
N GLY A 118 11.16 7.63 10.64
CA GLY A 118 10.62 8.73 11.43
C GLY A 118 9.15 8.54 11.75
N ALA A 119 8.59 9.40 12.59
CA ALA A 119 7.16 9.44 12.82
C ALA A 119 6.42 9.93 11.56
N GLY A 120 5.20 9.44 11.36
CA GLY A 120 4.31 9.94 10.31
C GLY A 120 2.84 9.64 10.58
N PHE A 121 2.00 10.05 9.66
CA PHE A 121 0.57 9.81 9.68
C PHE A 121 0.14 9.19 8.36
N LEU A 122 -0.75 8.20 8.41
CA LEU A 122 -1.36 7.59 7.23
C LEU A 122 -2.28 8.62 6.53
N MET A 123 -2.11 8.79 5.23
CA MET A 123 -2.82 9.82 4.44
C MET A 123 -3.68 9.23 3.32
N ASN A 124 -4.00 7.95 3.40
CA ASN A 124 -4.98 7.30 2.54
C ASN A 124 -5.94 6.46 3.38
N ASP A 125 -7.22 6.50 3.03
CA ASP A 125 -8.23 5.58 3.55
C ASP A 125 -7.96 4.17 3.00
N LEU A 126 -7.63 3.26 3.92
CA LEU A 126 -7.33 1.88 3.60
C LEU A 126 -8.58 1.01 3.77
N PRO A 127 -9.02 0.30 2.72
CA PRO A 127 -10.14 -0.62 2.83
C PRO A 127 -10.00 -1.61 3.99
N GLY A 128 -11.04 -1.72 4.82
CA GLY A 128 -11.06 -2.59 5.99
C GLY A 128 -10.36 -2.01 7.23
N PHE A 129 -9.78 -0.82 7.12
CA PHE A 129 -9.08 -0.12 8.20
C PHE A 129 -9.44 1.37 8.26
N GLU A 130 -10.59 1.76 7.70
CA GLU A 130 -11.09 3.12 7.72
C GLU A 130 -11.30 3.61 9.17
N SER A 131 -10.96 4.87 9.41
CA SER A 131 -10.99 5.48 10.73
C SER A 131 -11.32 6.96 10.61
N ASP A 132 -12.19 7.47 11.47
CA ASP A 132 -12.46 8.91 11.57
C ASP A 132 -11.26 9.68 12.15
N ASP A 133 -10.39 8.98 12.90
CA ASP A 133 -9.17 9.52 13.48
C ASP A 133 -7.95 9.26 12.59
N VAL A 134 -7.03 10.23 12.56
CA VAL A 134 -5.74 10.09 11.88
C VAL A 134 -4.91 8.97 12.50
N THR A 135 -4.46 8.02 11.67
CA THR A 135 -3.64 6.90 12.13
C THR A 135 -2.17 7.29 12.20
N ALA A 136 -1.62 7.33 13.42
CA ALA A 136 -0.20 7.57 13.66
C ALA A 136 0.65 6.32 13.35
N CYS A 137 1.76 6.54 12.66
CA CYS A 137 2.63 5.49 12.14
C CYS A 137 4.11 5.80 12.40
N ASP A 138 4.93 4.76 12.27
CA ASP A 138 6.38 4.86 12.19
C ASP A 138 6.84 4.40 10.80
N LEU A 139 7.58 5.27 10.10
CA LEU A 139 8.31 4.92 8.89
C LEU A 139 9.63 4.27 9.27
N ARG A 140 10.04 3.27 8.50
CA ARG A 140 11.33 2.59 8.61
C ARG A 140 11.94 2.42 7.23
N GLY A 141 13.27 2.37 7.14
CA GLY A 141 13.95 1.99 5.91
C GLY A 141 13.43 0.66 5.37
N GLY A 142 13.14 0.60 4.07
CA GLY A 142 12.84 -0.64 3.38
C GLY A 142 14.12 -1.43 3.07
N PRO A 143 14.00 -2.65 2.53
CA PRO A 143 15.14 -3.36 1.92
C PRO A 143 15.79 -2.52 0.82
N ASP A 144 17.05 -2.80 0.49
CA ASP A 144 17.81 -2.04 -0.50
C ASP A 144 17.03 -1.80 -1.81
N GLY A 145 16.89 -0.53 -2.18
CA GLY A 145 16.18 -0.10 -3.40
C GLY A 145 14.66 -0.13 -3.30
N GLN A 146 14.08 -0.47 -2.14
CA GLN A 146 12.64 -0.41 -1.91
C GLN A 146 12.24 0.89 -1.19
N ARG A 147 10.98 1.28 -1.39
CA ARG A 147 10.32 2.34 -0.61
C ARG A 147 10.36 2.04 0.90
N PRO A 148 10.30 3.08 1.75
CA PRO A 148 10.23 2.89 3.18
C PRO A 148 8.95 2.14 3.57
N GLN A 149 9.03 1.40 4.68
CA GLN A 149 7.90 0.67 5.21
C GLN A 149 7.16 1.50 6.26
N LEU A 150 5.84 1.44 6.26
CA LEU A 150 4.96 2.16 7.18
C LEU A 150 4.33 1.19 8.18
N PHE A 151 4.43 1.48 9.47
CA PHE A 151 3.86 0.67 10.54
C PHE A 151 2.94 1.51 11.42
N ALA A 152 1.66 1.15 11.50
CA ALA A 152 0.71 1.77 12.41
C ALA A 152 1.11 1.50 13.86
N ARG A 153 1.02 2.52 14.71
CA ARG A 153 1.42 2.42 16.12
C ARG A 153 0.42 1.64 16.97
N GLN A 154 -0.86 1.71 16.62
CA GLN A 154 -1.94 1.12 17.39
C GLN A 154 -3.18 0.87 16.54
N GLY A 155 -4.20 0.26 17.15
CA GLY A 155 -5.49 0.01 16.52
C GLY A 155 -5.54 -1.25 15.64
N PRO A 156 -6.62 -1.43 14.89
CA PRO A 156 -6.84 -2.60 14.04
C PRO A 156 -5.75 -2.81 13.00
N LEU A 157 -5.28 -1.74 12.37
CA LEU A 157 -4.22 -1.81 11.36
C LEU A 157 -2.89 -2.32 11.94
N ALA A 158 -2.48 -1.82 13.11
CA ALA A 158 -1.28 -2.29 13.80
C ALA A 158 -1.36 -3.78 14.17
N ARG A 159 -2.55 -4.25 14.59
CA ARG A 159 -2.81 -5.67 14.85
C ARG A 159 -2.73 -6.49 13.57
N ALA A 160 -3.31 -6.01 12.47
CA ALA A 160 -3.24 -6.70 11.19
C ALA A 160 -1.79 -6.81 10.65
N GLN A 161 -0.95 -5.79 10.86
CA GLN A 161 0.48 -5.87 10.50
C GLN A 161 1.27 -6.88 11.34
N THR A 162 0.82 -7.14 12.57
CA THR A 162 1.50 -8.05 13.51
C THR A 162 1.00 -9.48 13.38
N ASP A 163 -0.32 -9.66 13.43
CA ASP A 163 -0.99 -10.96 13.50
C ASP A 163 -1.36 -11.49 12.11
N GLY A 164 -1.36 -10.62 11.10
CA GLY A 164 -1.80 -10.88 9.74
C GLY A 164 -3.33 -10.75 9.55
N ILE A 165 -3.74 -10.70 8.29
CA ILE A 165 -5.13 -10.76 7.85
C ILE A 165 -5.48 -12.18 7.40
N SER A 166 -6.73 -12.57 7.58
CA SER A 166 -7.29 -13.80 7.01
C SER A 166 -7.48 -13.65 5.49
N PHE A 167 -7.68 -14.78 4.81
CA PHE A 167 -7.99 -14.74 3.39
C PHE A 167 -9.33 -14.04 3.12
N ASP A 168 -10.33 -14.20 3.99
CA ASP A 168 -11.62 -13.52 3.80
C ASP A 168 -11.50 -11.99 3.93
N GLU A 169 -10.69 -11.50 4.88
CA GLU A 169 -10.37 -10.07 5.00
C GLU A 169 -9.65 -9.54 3.74
N LEU A 170 -8.71 -10.31 3.17
CA LEU A 170 -8.07 -9.94 1.91
C LEU A 170 -9.08 -9.82 0.75
N LEU A 171 -10.04 -10.74 0.67
CA LEU A 171 -11.09 -10.71 -0.34
C LEU A 171 -12.02 -9.50 -0.14
N ASP A 172 -12.29 -9.09 1.09
CA ASP A 172 -13.05 -7.87 1.40
C ASP A 172 -12.32 -6.62 0.92
N ILE A 173 -11.01 -6.54 1.18
CA ILE A 173 -10.15 -5.46 0.70
C ILE A 173 -10.20 -5.34 -0.83
N TYR A 174 -10.05 -6.45 -1.56
CA TYR A 174 -10.11 -6.42 -3.03
C TYR A 174 -11.50 -6.01 -3.55
N ALA A 175 -12.57 -6.49 -2.93
CA ALA A 175 -13.92 -6.09 -3.33
C ALA A 175 -14.16 -4.58 -3.13
N ALA A 176 -13.67 -4.03 -2.02
CA ALA A 176 -13.79 -2.60 -1.70
C ALA A 176 -13.01 -1.70 -2.68
N THR A 177 -11.93 -2.19 -3.31
CA THR A 177 -11.22 -1.47 -4.39
C THR A 177 -11.84 -1.66 -5.78
N GLY A 178 -13.02 -2.29 -5.87
CA GLY A 178 -13.71 -2.55 -7.14
C GLY A 178 -13.23 -3.81 -7.87
N THR A 179 -12.36 -4.61 -7.24
CA THR A 179 -11.85 -5.86 -7.79
C THR A 179 -12.38 -7.05 -7.00
N ASP A 180 -13.68 -7.33 -7.10
CA ASP A 180 -14.23 -8.53 -6.45
C ASP A 180 -13.76 -9.80 -7.16
N VAL A 181 -12.87 -10.54 -6.48
CA VAL A 181 -12.31 -11.80 -6.96
C VAL A 181 -13.13 -13.02 -6.54
N ARG A 182 -14.11 -12.89 -5.63
CA ARG A 182 -14.89 -14.04 -5.14
C ARG A 182 -15.64 -14.81 -6.23
N PRO A 183 -16.21 -14.18 -7.28
CA PRO A 183 -16.83 -14.92 -8.38
C PRO A 183 -15.86 -15.87 -9.09
N HIS A 184 -14.55 -15.60 -9.03
CA HIS A 184 -13.51 -16.45 -9.60
C HIS A 184 -13.14 -17.64 -8.67
N LEU A 185 -13.55 -17.62 -7.40
CA LEU A 185 -13.22 -18.69 -6.46
C LEU A 185 -14.27 -19.82 -6.47
N ASN A 186 -15.49 -19.49 -6.89
CA ASN A 186 -16.61 -20.41 -7.00
C ASN A 186 -16.49 -21.23 -8.30
N GLY A 187 -16.14 -22.50 -8.15
CA GLY A 187 -16.13 -23.51 -9.20
C GLY A 187 -16.79 -24.78 -8.71
#